data_AF-A0A1C6BXC9-F1
#
_entry.id   AF-A0A1C6BXC9-F1
#
_cell.length_a   1.000
_cell.length_b   1.000
_cell.length_c   1.000
_cell.angle_alpha   90.00
_cell.angle_beta   90.00
_cell.angle_gamma   90.00
#
_symmetry.space_group_name_H-M   'P 1'
#
loop_
_entity.id
_entity.type
_entity.pdbx_description
1 polymer ?
#
loop_
_entity_poly.entity_id
_entity_poly.type
_entity_poly.pdbx_seq_one_letter_code
_entity_poly.pdbx_strand_id
1 'polypeptide(L)'
;MDKMSIELLQQQNPFMSLNDITYTILLQEIVCFRIPPGSWINENAVAKQLGISRSPMKYALSRLEKEGYVKKSHKYSVTGFSIKEYTDLKELCFLLESYAAGRAAVAATDTQLEELRELAHQMNDICCRVDETPRDVLSRTIMDLEYQFHLKLVMLADSPLLSDLYEQIKFKLFRYRSYMIYNPPEGYYDIIETDHLVICDVLALHDRQLAESILRRHLSFFNTHFLKLFHINSL
;
A
#
# COMPACT_ATOMS: atom_id res chain seq x y z
N MET A 1 8.26 -10.43 -10.69
CA MET A 1 7.42 -10.92 -11.82
C MET A 1 7.97 -12.20 -12.43
N ASP A 2 7.21 -13.28 -12.32
CA ASP A 2 7.42 -14.52 -13.06
C ASP A 2 6.08 -15.21 -13.35
N LYS A 3 6.12 -16.34 -14.05
CA LYS A 3 4.94 -17.13 -14.38
C LYS A 3 4.19 -17.65 -13.15
N MET A 4 4.89 -17.93 -12.05
CA MET A 4 4.27 -18.39 -10.79
C MET A 4 3.33 -17.33 -10.21
N SER A 5 3.59 -16.05 -10.46
CA SER A 5 2.73 -14.94 -10.02
C SER A 5 1.34 -14.99 -10.67
N ILE A 6 1.25 -15.42 -11.94
CA ILE A 6 -0.03 -15.62 -12.64
C ILE A 6 -0.75 -16.84 -12.09
N GLU A 7 -0.05 -17.97 -11.96
CA GLU A 7 -0.62 -19.23 -11.50
C GLU A 7 -1.20 -19.08 -10.08
N LEU A 8 -0.51 -18.37 -9.19
CA LEU A 8 -0.99 -18.06 -7.84
C LEU A 8 -2.30 -17.25 -7.85
N LEU A 9 -2.35 -16.17 -8.64
CA LEU A 9 -3.55 -15.32 -8.71
C LEU A 9 -4.72 -16.05 -9.38
N GLN A 10 -4.47 -16.93 -10.35
CA GLN A 10 -5.51 -17.80 -10.95
C GLN A 10 -6.04 -18.82 -9.94
N GLN A 11 -5.17 -19.40 -9.11
CA GLN A 11 -5.59 -20.32 -8.06
C GLN A 11 -6.44 -19.62 -6.99
N GLN A 12 -6.04 -18.42 -6.57
CA GLN A 12 -6.78 -17.63 -5.60
C GLN A 12 -8.08 -17.07 -6.18
N ASN A 13 -8.12 -16.74 -7.47
CA ASN A 13 -9.27 -16.13 -8.14
C ASN A 13 -9.52 -16.77 -9.53
N PRO A 14 -10.14 -17.97 -9.59
CA PRO A 14 -10.29 -18.74 -10.83
C PRO A 14 -11.08 -18.04 -11.96
N PHE A 15 -11.89 -17.05 -11.62
CA PHE A 15 -12.72 -16.29 -12.56
C PHE A 15 -12.05 -15.01 -13.07
N MET A 16 -10.87 -14.65 -12.56
CA MET A 16 -10.17 -13.43 -12.97
C MET A 16 -9.59 -13.61 -14.39
N SER A 17 -9.84 -12.65 -15.27
CA SER A 17 -9.33 -12.72 -16.64
C SER A 17 -7.81 -12.55 -16.69
N LEU A 18 -7.14 -13.13 -17.70
CA LEU A 18 -5.69 -12.95 -17.87
C LEU A 18 -5.30 -11.47 -18.03
N ASN A 19 -6.20 -10.66 -18.60
CA ASN A 19 -6.06 -9.22 -18.71
C ASN A 19 -6.00 -8.55 -17.33
N ASP A 20 -6.93 -8.90 -16.44
CA ASP A 20 -7.00 -8.36 -15.08
C ASP A 20 -5.83 -8.85 -14.23
N ILE A 21 -5.43 -10.12 -14.36
CA ILE A 21 -4.25 -10.67 -13.67
C ILE A 21 -2.99 -9.92 -14.09
N THR A 22 -2.80 -9.70 -15.39
CA THR A 22 -1.63 -8.97 -15.91
C THR A 22 -1.60 -7.54 -15.38
N TYR A 23 -2.77 -6.88 -15.33
CA TYR A 23 -2.92 -5.56 -14.72
C TYR A 23 -2.54 -5.58 -13.23
N THR A 24 -3.10 -6.50 -12.44
CA THR A 24 -2.85 -6.62 -11.00
C THR A 24 -1.37 -6.82 -10.70
N ILE A 25 -0.71 -7.72 -11.42
CA ILE A 25 0.74 -7.97 -11.25
C ILE A 25 1.54 -6.71 -11.52
N LEU A 26 1.30 -6.05 -12.66
CA LEU A 26 2.03 -4.83 -13.01
C LEU A 26 1.76 -3.69 -12.03
N LEU A 27 0.52 -3.53 -11.58
CA LEU A 27 0.16 -2.54 -10.59
C LEU A 27 0.92 -2.77 -9.29
N GLN A 28 0.93 -4.01 -8.78
CA GLN A 28 1.67 -4.37 -7.56
C GLN A 28 3.17 -4.08 -7.69
N GLU A 29 3.77 -4.43 -8.83
CA GLU A 29 5.20 -4.20 -9.06
C GLU A 29 5.55 -2.70 -9.13
N ILE A 30 4.63 -1.86 -9.61
CA ILE A 30 4.77 -0.40 -9.59
C ILE A 30 4.54 0.17 -8.18
N VAL A 31 3.46 -0.24 -7.51
CA VAL A 31 3.06 0.26 -6.19
C VAL A 31 4.13 -0.09 -5.15
N CYS A 32 4.66 -1.32 -5.18
CA CYS A 32 5.71 -1.80 -4.28
C CYS A 32 7.13 -1.43 -4.72
N PHE A 33 7.30 -0.46 -5.63
CA PHE A 33 8.62 0.06 -6.03
C PHE A 33 9.58 -0.93 -6.70
N ARG A 34 9.10 -2.11 -7.12
CA ARG A 34 9.90 -3.06 -7.90
C ARG A 34 10.19 -2.56 -9.32
N ILE A 35 9.27 -1.75 -9.86
CA ILE A 35 9.48 -0.93 -11.05
C ILE A 35 9.40 0.55 -10.61
N PRO A 36 10.54 1.20 -10.30
CA PRO A 36 10.52 2.51 -9.68
C PRO A 36 10.03 3.61 -10.65
N PRO A 37 9.54 4.75 -10.13
CA PRO A 37 9.16 5.92 -10.92
C PRO A 37 10.22 6.32 -11.96
N GLY A 38 9.78 6.66 -13.17
CA GLY A 38 10.66 7.02 -14.29
C GLY A 38 11.22 5.83 -15.07
N SER A 39 11.14 4.60 -14.54
CA SER A 39 11.61 3.40 -15.24
C SER A 39 10.81 3.13 -16.51
N TRP A 40 11.51 2.76 -17.58
CA TRP A 40 10.89 2.28 -18.81
C TRP A 40 10.34 0.87 -18.63
N ILE A 41 9.14 0.63 -19.16
CA ILE A 41 8.54 -0.71 -19.22
C ILE A 41 8.77 -1.30 -20.60
N ASN A 42 9.57 -2.36 -20.68
CA ASN A 42 9.76 -3.11 -21.92
C ASN A 42 8.66 -4.17 -22.07
N GLU A 43 7.63 -3.83 -22.84
CA GLU A 43 6.44 -4.67 -23.06
C GLU A 43 6.78 -6.10 -23.45
N ASN A 44 7.74 -6.28 -24.37
CA ASN A 44 8.12 -7.60 -24.87
C ASN A 44 8.86 -8.42 -23.81
N ALA A 45 9.74 -7.78 -23.04
CA ALA A 45 10.49 -8.47 -21.99
C ALA A 45 9.55 -8.92 -20.86
N VAL A 46 8.65 -8.04 -20.41
CA VAL A 46 7.70 -8.35 -19.34
C VAL A 46 6.70 -9.43 -19.79
N ALA A 47 6.13 -9.32 -20.99
CA ALA A 47 5.24 -10.35 -21.52
C ALA A 47 5.91 -11.72 -21.60
N LYS A 48 7.20 -11.76 -22.01
CA LYS A 48 7.99 -12.99 -22.05
C LYS A 48 8.24 -13.56 -20.65
N GLN A 49 8.58 -12.73 -19.67
CA GLN A 49 8.80 -13.15 -18.27
C GLN A 49 7.53 -13.74 -17.64
N LEU A 50 6.37 -13.14 -17.94
CA LEU A 50 5.08 -13.62 -17.46
C LEU A 50 4.52 -14.80 -18.28
N GLY A 51 5.13 -15.13 -19.43
CA GLY A 51 4.64 -16.20 -20.31
C GLY A 51 3.30 -15.88 -20.99
N ILE A 52 3.01 -14.59 -21.21
CA ILE A 52 1.75 -14.12 -21.80
C ILE A 52 1.97 -13.54 -23.21
N SER A 53 0.88 -13.42 -23.98
CA SER A 53 0.92 -12.75 -25.29
C SER A 53 0.93 -11.22 -25.15
N ARG A 54 1.11 -10.51 -26.26
CA ARG A 54 1.12 -9.03 -26.27
C ARG A 54 -0.24 -8.40 -25.95
N SER A 55 -1.35 -9.10 -26.20
CA SER A 55 -2.70 -8.55 -26.01
C SER A 55 -3.01 -8.21 -24.54
N PRO A 56 -2.86 -9.14 -23.57
CA PRO A 56 -3.07 -8.83 -22.16
C PRO A 56 -2.08 -7.79 -21.62
N MET A 57 -0.82 -7.81 -22.08
CA MET A 57 0.17 -6.80 -21.73
C MET A 57 -0.27 -5.39 -22.16
N LYS A 58 -0.75 -5.24 -23.40
CA LYS A 58 -1.24 -3.97 -23.94
C LYS A 58 -2.49 -3.49 -23.21
N TYR A 59 -3.41 -4.40 -22.88
CA TYR A 59 -4.59 -4.09 -22.08
C TYR A 59 -4.19 -3.52 -20.70
N ALA A 60 -3.30 -4.22 -19.99
CA ALA A 60 -2.85 -3.82 -18.66
C ALA A 60 -2.17 -2.45 -18.66
N LEU A 61 -1.25 -2.21 -19.61
CA LEU A 61 -0.57 -0.92 -19.73
C LEU A 61 -1.51 0.22 -20.11
N SER A 62 -2.47 -0.03 -21.00
CA SER A 62 -3.48 0.97 -21.36
C SER A 62 -4.36 1.35 -20.16
N ARG A 63 -4.68 0.38 -19.29
CA ARG A 63 -5.44 0.64 -18.06
C ARG A 63 -4.61 1.41 -17.04
N LEU A 64 -3.37 0.98 -16.79
CA LEU A 64 -2.42 1.68 -15.91
C LEU A 64 -2.16 3.12 -16.37
N GLU A 65 -2.14 3.36 -17.68
CA GLU A 65 -2.01 4.69 -18.26
C GLU A 65 -3.22 5.57 -17.96
N LYS A 66 -4.44 5.03 -18.16
CA LYS A 66 -5.68 5.72 -17.84
C LYS A 66 -5.78 6.08 -16.36
N GLU A 67 -5.25 5.23 -15.47
CA GLU A 67 -5.25 5.43 -14.02
C GLU A 67 -4.05 6.29 -13.54
N GLY A 68 -3.10 6.60 -14.43
CA GLY A 68 -1.97 7.50 -14.18
C GLY A 68 -0.72 6.84 -13.58
N TYR A 69 -0.69 5.52 -13.42
CA TYR A 69 0.48 4.79 -12.90
C TYR A 69 1.65 4.76 -13.89
N VAL A 70 1.34 4.79 -15.18
CA VAL A 70 2.33 4.89 -16.26
C VAL A 70 1.94 6.01 -17.21
N LYS A 71 2.89 6.48 -18.00
CA LYS A 71 2.68 7.42 -19.10
C LYS A 71 3.29 6.86 -20.37
N LYS A 72 2.67 7.12 -21.52
CA LYS A 72 3.21 6.77 -22.83
C LYS A 72 3.65 8.01 -23.58
N SER A 73 4.91 8.03 -24.00
CA SER A 73 5.36 8.91 -25.08
C SER A 73 5.61 8.05 -26.32
N HIS A 74 6.85 7.63 -26.54
CA HIS A 74 7.22 6.60 -27.51
C HIS A 74 7.21 5.19 -26.89
N LYS A 75 7.51 5.10 -25.59
CA LYS A 75 7.47 3.88 -24.77
C LYS A 75 6.71 4.18 -23.48
N TYR A 76 6.27 3.13 -22.77
CA TYR A 76 5.70 3.28 -21.44
C TYR A 76 6.79 3.51 -20.40
N SER A 77 6.57 4.47 -19.49
CA SER A 77 7.38 4.67 -18.28
C SER A 77 6.50 4.84 -17.06
N VAL A 78 6.94 4.40 -15.89
CA VAL A 78 6.24 4.64 -14.62
C VAL A 78 6.20 6.15 -14.34
N THR A 79 5.03 6.67 -13.98
CA THR A 79 4.83 8.10 -13.69
C THR A 79 5.68 8.53 -12.49
N GLY A 80 6.02 9.82 -12.38
CA GLY A 80 6.60 10.37 -11.17
C GLY A 80 5.58 10.51 -10.04
N PHE A 81 5.97 11.21 -8.98
CA PHE A 81 5.09 11.64 -7.89
C PHE A 81 4.65 13.08 -8.06
N SER A 82 3.51 13.41 -7.46
CA SER A 82 2.94 14.75 -7.44
C SER A 82 2.65 15.16 -6.00
N ILE A 83 3.24 16.27 -5.56
CA ILE A 83 2.96 16.85 -4.22
C ILE A 83 1.47 17.16 -4.08
N LYS A 84 0.84 17.67 -5.14
CA LYS A 84 -0.59 17.97 -5.14
C LYS A 84 -1.42 16.70 -4.96
N GLU A 85 -1.15 15.66 -5.74
CA GLU A 85 -1.89 14.40 -5.63
C GLU A 85 -1.69 13.77 -4.25
N TYR A 86 -0.46 13.79 -3.71
CA TYR A 86 -0.20 13.33 -2.35
C TYR A 86 -0.99 14.12 -1.31
N THR A 87 -1.06 15.45 -1.47
CA THR A 87 -1.79 16.34 -0.54
C THR A 87 -3.29 16.07 -0.55
N ASP A 88 -3.88 15.87 -1.71
CA ASP A 88 -5.29 15.52 -1.85
C ASP A 88 -5.56 14.11 -1.28
N LEU A 89 -4.70 13.13 -1.59
CA LEU A 89 -4.82 11.76 -1.09
C LEU A 89 -4.70 11.68 0.43
N LYS A 90 -3.71 12.35 1.04
CA LYS A 90 -3.52 12.28 2.49
C LYS A 90 -4.73 12.81 3.25
N GLU A 91 -5.36 13.87 2.76
CA GLU A 91 -6.50 14.49 3.44
C GLU A 91 -7.72 13.57 3.39
N LEU A 92 -7.94 12.95 2.22
CA LEU A 92 -8.95 11.92 2.08
C LEU A 92 -8.65 10.73 3.00
N CYS A 93 -7.40 10.28 3.09
CA CYS A 93 -7.03 9.16 3.95
C CYS A 93 -7.19 9.48 5.43
N PHE A 94 -6.84 10.70 5.86
CA PHE A 94 -7.11 11.15 7.23
C PHE A 94 -8.60 11.09 7.55
N LEU A 95 -9.46 11.48 6.62
CA LEU A 95 -10.91 11.41 6.82
C LEU A 95 -11.41 9.95 6.88
N LEU A 96 -11.01 9.12 5.91
CA LEU A 96 -11.52 7.76 5.78
C LEU A 96 -10.98 6.83 6.85
N GLU A 97 -9.66 6.74 7.01
CA GLU A 97 -9.05 5.76 7.91
C GLU A 97 -9.32 6.11 9.37
N SER A 98 -9.24 7.39 9.77
CA SER A 98 -9.49 7.74 11.18
C SER A 98 -10.93 7.46 11.56
N TYR A 99 -11.89 7.84 10.70
CA TYR A 99 -13.29 7.50 10.89
C TYR A 99 -13.49 5.98 10.94
N ALA A 100 -12.76 5.23 10.12
CA ALA A 100 -12.77 3.76 10.15
C ALA A 100 -12.29 3.21 11.49
N ALA A 101 -11.19 3.73 12.05
CA ALA A 101 -10.72 3.32 13.38
C ALA A 101 -11.73 3.63 14.48
N GLY A 102 -12.36 4.81 14.45
CA GLY A 102 -13.43 5.16 15.37
C GLY A 102 -14.63 4.22 15.30
N ARG A 103 -14.99 3.79 14.10
CA ARG A 103 -16.03 2.78 13.86
C ARG A 103 -15.59 1.40 14.34
N ALA A 104 -14.37 0.98 14.01
CA ALA A 104 -13.79 -0.30 14.39
C ALA A 104 -13.72 -0.45 15.91
N ALA A 105 -13.35 0.59 16.66
CA ALA A 105 -13.34 0.57 18.12
C ALA A 105 -14.69 0.18 18.74
N VAL A 106 -15.80 0.56 18.09
CA VAL A 106 -17.15 0.29 18.59
C VAL A 106 -17.75 -1.00 18.03
N ALA A 107 -17.42 -1.36 16.79
CA ALA A 107 -18.07 -2.44 16.05
C ALA A 107 -17.27 -3.75 16.00
N ALA A 108 -15.94 -3.69 16.10
CA ALA A 108 -15.09 -4.86 15.96
C ALA A 108 -15.22 -5.79 17.18
N THR A 109 -15.24 -7.09 16.92
CA THR A 109 -15.15 -8.12 17.96
C THR A 109 -13.72 -8.27 18.47
N ASP A 110 -13.57 -8.81 19.68
CA ASP A 110 -12.24 -9.10 20.25
C ASP A 110 -11.40 -9.99 19.33
N THR A 111 -12.01 -11.00 18.71
CA THR A 111 -11.32 -11.86 17.73
C THR A 111 -10.82 -11.07 16.52
N GLN A 112 -11.60 -10.14 16.00
CA GLN A 112 -11.20 -9.29 14.88
C GLN A 112 -10.10 -8.30 15.26
N LEU A 113 -10.12 -7.78 16.49
CA LEU A 113 -9.06 -6.93 17.01
C LEU A 113 -7.76 -7.72 17.22
N GLU A 114 -7.86 -8.98 17.63
CA GLU A 114 -6.70 -9.87 17.76
C GLU A 114 -6.08 -10.18 16.40
N GLU A 115 -6.89 -10.46 15.38
CA GLU A 115 -6.38 -10.65 14.00
C GLU A 115 -5.64 -9.41 13.47
N LEU A 116 -6.10 -8.21 13.83
CA LEU A 116 -5.40 -6.96 13.49
C LEU A 116 -4.10 -6.80 14.31
N ARG A 117 -4.12 -7.18 15.58
CA ARG A 117 -2.95 -7.17 16.49
C ARG A 117 -1.86 -8.13 16.01
N GLU A 118 -2.22 -9.28 15.45
CA GLU A 118 -1.25 -10.20 14.83
C GLU A 118 -0.48 -9.57 13.67
N LEU A 119 -1.14 -8.75 12.84
CA LEU A 119 -0.46 -7.98 11.78
C LEU A 119 0.50 -6.95 12.39
N ALA A 120 0.10 -6.29 13.49
CA ALA A 120 0.97 -5.35 14.20
C ALA A 120 2.18 -6.04 14.84
N HIS A 121 2.02 -7.25 15.38
CA HIS A 121 3.14 -8.05 15.91
C HIS A 121 4.12 -8.46 14.81
N GLN A 122 3.63 -8.93 13.65
CA GLN A 122 4.48 -9.23 12.50
C GLN A 122 5.27 -8.00 12.03
N MET A 123 4.64 -6.82 12.07
CA MET A 123 5.31 -5.56 11.75
C MET A 123 6.40 -5.20 12.77
N ASN A 124 6.09 -5.34 14.06
CA ASN A 124 7.03 -5.10 15.14
C ASN A 124 8.26 -6.03 15.02
N ASP A 125 8.03 -7.33 14.85
CA ASP A 125 9.09 -8.35 14.73
C ASP A 125 10.06 -8.07 13.59
N ILE A 126 9.56 -7.66 12.42
CA ILE A 126 10.42 -7.37 11.26
C ILE A 126 11.20 -6.06 11.47
N CYS A 127 10.59 -5.06 12.11
CA CYS A 127 11.26 -3.80 12.44
C CYS A 127 12.37 -3.98 13.50
N CYS A 128 12.18 -4.85 14.49
CA CYS A 128 13.23 -5.15 15.47
C CYS A 128 14.46 -5.87 14.86
N ARG A 129 14.32 -6.45 13.65
CA ARG A 129 15.39 -7.19 12.94
C ARG A 129 15.87 -6.48 11.68
N VAL A 130 15.72 -5.15 11.62
CA VAL A 130 16.12 -4.32 10.47
C VAL A 130 17.57 -4.54 10.07
N ASP A 131 18.49 -4.64 11.04
CA ASP A 131 19.93 -4.81 10.77
C ASP A 131 20.30 -6.22 10.28
N GLU A 132 19.43 -7.20 10.51
CA GLU A 132 19.66 -8.62 10.16
C GLU A 132 18.98 -9.00 8.84
N THR A 133 18.08 -8.16 8.34
CA THR A 133 17.23 -8.47 7.19
C THR A 133 17.74 -7.76 5.93
N PRO A 134 17.90 -8.47 4.79
CA PRO A 134 18.22 -7.83 3.53
C PRO A 134 17.22 -6.71 3.20
N ARG A 135 17.71 -5.52 2.85
CA ARG A 135 16.89 -4.32 2.65
C ARG A 135 15.71 -4.55 1.70
N ASP A 136 15.92 -5.29 0.62
CA ASP A 136 14.87 -5.59 -0.36
C ASP A 136 13.78 -6.50 0.22
N VAL A 137 14.14 -7.45 1.08
CA VAL A 137 13.20 -8.31 1.80
C VAL A 137 12.45 -7.49 2.85
N LEU A 138 13.17 -6.72 3.65
CA LEU A 138 12.64 -5.83 4.68
C LEU A 138 11.58 -4.88 4.12
N SER A 139 11.94 -4.09 3.10
CA SER A 139 11.01 -3.13 2.50
C SER A 139 9.77 -3.83 1.92
N ARG A 140 9.92 -5.02 1.31
CA ARG A 140 8.78 -5.78 0.77
C ARG A 140 7.83 -6.26 1.85
N THR A 141 8.36 -6.83 2.92
CA THR A 141 7.56 -7.34 4.03
C THR A 141 6.81 -6.21 4.73
N ILE A 142 7.49 -5.09 5.02
CA ILE A 142 6.85 -3.91 5.63
C ILE A 142 5.76 -3.34 4.72
N MET A 143 6.02 -3.23 3.40
CA MET A 143 5.00 -2.75 2.46
C MET A 143 3.73 -3.60 2.46
N ASP A 144 3.86 -4.93 2.51
CA ASP A 144 2.70 -5.82 2.55
C ASP A 144 1.98 -5.73 3.90
N LEU A 145 2.70 -5.74 5.02
CA LEU A 145 2.09 -5.63 6.34
C LEU A 145 1.38 -4.28 6.56
N GLU A 146 1.95 -3.16 6.09
CA GLU A 146 1.33 -1.83 6.11
C GLU A 146 0.02 -1.87 5.32
N TYR A 147 0.06 -2.51 4.15
CA TYR A 147 -1.11 -2.68 3.29
C TYR A 147 -2.22 -3.48 3.98
N GLN A 148 -1.88 -4.66 4.51
CA GLN A 148 -2.84 -5.54 5.15
C GLN A 148 -3.42 -4.90 6.42
N PHE A 149 -2.60 -4.25 7.24
CA PHE A 149 -3.04 -3.64 8.49
C PHE A 149 -4.11 -2.57 8.25
N HIS A 150 -3.81 -1.57 7.41
CA HIS A 150 -4.76 -0.47 7.17
C HIS A 150 -6.00 -0.94 6.42
N LEU A 151 -5.88 -1.88 5.48
CA LEU A 151 -7.03 -2.48 4.82
C LEU A 151 -7.93 -3.19 5.84
N LYS A 152 -7.35 -4.05 6.68
CA LYS A 152 -8.08 -4.79 7.72
C LYS A 152 -8.78 -3.83 8.67
N LEU A 153 -8.07 -2.82 9.17
CA LEU A 153 -8.64 -1.76 10.02
C LEU A 153 -9.87 -1.09 9.37
N VAL A 154 -9.78 -0.75 8.08
CA VAL A 154 -10.91 -0.15 7.35
C VAL A 154 -12.08 -1.12 7.23
N MET A 155 -11.82 -2.39 6.99
CA MET A 155 -12.87 -3.43 6.94
C MET A 155 -13.56 -3.63 8.29
N LEU A 156 -12.84 -3.44 9.41
CA LEU A 156 -13.41 -3.52 10.77
C LEU A 156 -14.42 -2.41 11.08
N ALA A 157 -14.47 -1.35 10.27
CA ALA A 157 -15.47 -0.28 10.44
C ALA A 157 -16.91 -0.73 10.16
N ASP A 158 -17.09 -1.94 9.59
CA ASP A 158 -18.37 -2.52 9.18
C ASP A 158 -19.18 -1.55 8.31
N SER A 159 -18.56 -1.10 7.22
CA SER A 159 -19.15 -0.13 6.29
C SER A 159 -18.74 -0.47 4.86
N PRO A 160 -19.58 -1.20 4.10
CA PRO A 160 -19.29 -1.57 2.72
C PRO A 160 -18.93 -0.36 1.85
N LEU A 161 -19.65 0.76 2.01
CA LEU A 161 -19.35 2.00 1.28
C LEU A 161 -17.96 2.54 1.59
N LEU A 162 -17.51 2.45 2.85
CA LEU A 162 -16.18 2.91 3.24
C LEU A 162 -15.10 2.01 2.66
N SER A 163 -15.32 0.69 2.72
CA SER A 163 -14.42 -0.31 2.13
C SER A 163 -14.31 -0.10 0.62
N ASP A 164 -15.42 0.10 -0.10
CA ASP A 164 -15.41 0.33 -1.55
C ASP A 164 -14.66 1.61 -1.94
N LEU A 165 -14.85 2.70 -1.19
CA LEU A 165 -14.12 3.95 -1.42
C LEU A 165 -12.62 3.78 -1.14
N TYR A 166 -12.27 3.09 -0.06
CA TYR A 166 -10.87 2.82 0.28
C TYR A 166 -10.21 1.93 -0.77
N GLU A 167 -10.90 0.90 -1.23
CA GLU A 167 -10.47 -0.01 -2.30
C GLU A 167 -10.10 0.72 -3.59
N GLN A 168 -10.85 1.77 -3.95
CA GLN A 168 -10.59 2.58 -5.14
C GLN A 168 -9.33 3.45 -5.03
N ILE A 169 -8.95 3.88 -3.82
CA ILE A 169 -7.84 4.81 -3.62
C ILE A 169 -6.57 4.14 -3.07
N LYS A 170 -6.68 2.93 -2.50
CA LYS A 170 -5.60 2.28 -1.75
C LYS A 170 -4.29 2.20 -2.55
N PHE A 171 -4.33 1.78 -3.80
CA PHE A 171 -3.10 1.61 -4.58
C PHE A 171 -2.41 2.95 -4.89
N LYS A 172 -3.16 4.04 -5.01
CA LYS A 172 -2.55 5.37 -5.13
C LYS A 172 -1.86 5.76 -3.82
N LEU A 173 -2.55 5.60 -2.69
CA LEU A 173 -2.00 5.87 -1.36
C LEU A 173 -0.74 5.04 -1.07
N PHE A 174 -0.85 3.72 -1.22
CA PHE A 174 0.23 2.78 -0.91
C PHE A 174 1.44 2.97 -1.79
N ARG A 175 1.28 3.49 -3.00
CA ARG A 175 2.41 3.88 -3.84
C ARG A 175 3.24 5.01 -3.21
N TYR A 176 2.59 5.99 -2.57
CA TYR A 176 3.28 7.06 -1.84
C TYR A 176 3.92 6.57 -0.53
N ARG A 177 3.21 5.71 0.23
CA ARG A 177 3.79 5.08 1.44
C ARG A 177 4.99 4.19 1.11
N SER A 178 4.90 3.40 0.03
CA SER A 178 5.98 2.52 -0.45
C SER A 178 7.26 3.28 -0.81
N TYR A 179 7.15 4.52 -1.30
CA TYR A 179 8.32 5.36 -1.52
C TYR A 179 9.05 5.71 -0.23
N MET A 180 8.31 5.97 0.86
CA MET A 180 8.91 6.20 2.17
C MET A 180 9.53 4.92 2.72
N ILE A 181 8.94 3.76 2.50
CA ILE A 181 9.52 2.47 2.90
C ILE A 181 10.80 2.17 2.11
N TYR A 182 10.82 2.53 0.83
CA TYR A 182 12.00 2.36 -0.03
C TYR A 182 13.14 3.34 0.34
N ASN A 183 12.79 4.58 0.70
CA ASN A 183 13.71 5.61 1.17
C ASN A 183 13.35 6.04 2.61
N PRO A 184 13.59 5.17 3.61
CA PRO A 184 13.14 5.41 4.97
C PRO A 184 13.82 6.65 5.55
N PRO A 185 13.06 7.62 6.06
CA PRO A 185 13.63 8.70 6.84
C PRO A 185 14.23 8.15 8.15
N GLU A 186 15.10 8.92 8.79
CA GLU A 186 15.63 8.58 10.12
C GLU A 186 14.47 8.36 11.12
N GLY A 187 14.53 7.30 11.92
CA GLY A 187 13.50 6.94 12.90
C GLY A 187 12.20 6.36 12.31
N TYR A 188 12.16 6.07 11.00
CA TYR A 188 10.97 5.53 10.34
C TYR A 188 10.50 4.19 10.93
N TYR A 189 11.44 3.27 11.12
CA TYR A 189 11.14 1.93 11.59
C TYR A 189 10.70 1.92 13.06
N ASP A 190 11.36 2.69 13.92
CA ASP A 190 11.01 2.83 15.35
C ASP A 190 9.54 3.26 15.54
N ILE A 191 9.03 4.07 14.62
CA ILE A 191 7.67 4.63 14.69
C ILE A 191 6.63 3.64 14.17
N ILE A 192 6.90 3.01 13.03
CA ILE A 192 6.04 1.94 12.50
C ILE A 192 5.95 0.78 13.47
N GLU A 193 7.09 0.40 14.05
CA GLU A 193 7.23 -0.67 15.03
C GLU A 193 6.25 -0.51 16.20
N THR A 194 6.11 0.72 16.71
CA THR A 194 5.37 0.98 17.95
C THR A 194 3.92 1.40 17.69
N ASP A 195 3.67 2.24 16.67
CA ASP A 195 2.37 2.86 16.49
C ASP A 195 1.24 1.86 16.21
N HIS A 196 1.52 0.79 15.46
CA HIS A 196 0.51 -0.22 15.10
C HIS A 196 -0.02 -0.97 16.34
N LEU A 197 0.87 -1.32 17.28
CA LEU A 197 0.49 -1.94 18.54
C LEU A 197 -0.31 -0.98 19.40
N VAL A 198 0.12 0.29 19.49
CA VAL A 198 -0.61 1.33 20.24
C VAL A 198 -2.01 1.56 19.65
N ILE A 199 -2.16 1.54 18.32
CA ILE A 199 -3.48 1.61 17.67
C ILE A 199 -4.35 0.44 18.13
N CYS A 200 -3.82 -0.78 18.14
CA CYS A 200 -4.57 -1.97 18.59
C CYS A 200 -4.98 -1.87 20.06
N ASP A 201 -4.09 -1.38 20.94
CA ASP A 201 -4.40 -1.15 22.35
C ASP A 201 -5.51 -0.11 22.53
N VAL A 202 -5.48 0.98 21.76
CA VAL A 202 -6.51 2.02 21.80
C VAL A 202 -7.85 1.51 21.27
N LEU A 203 -7.87 0.71 20.20
CA LEU A 203 -9.09 0.12 19.68
C LEU A 203 -9.79 -0.77 20.71
N ALA A 204 -9.01 -1.51 21.51
CA ALA A 204 -9.50 -2.38 22.58
C ALA A 204 -10.09 -1.62 23.78
N LEU A 205 -9.88 -0.30 23.87
CA LEU A 205 -10.55 0.55 24.87
C LEU A 205 -12.00 0.87 24.47
N HIS A 206 -12.41 0.51 23.26
CA HIS A 206 -13.74 0.79 22.69
C HIS A 206 -14.15 2.27 22.70
N ASP A 207 -13.16 3.17 22.77
CA ASP A 207 -13.37 4.62 22.71
C ASP A 207 -13.17 5.11 21.28
N ARG A 208 -14.28 5.50 20.66
CA ARG A 208 -14.30 6.00 19.30
C ARG A 208 -13.40 7.22 19.11
N GLN A 209 -13.52 8.23 19.96
CA GLN A 209 -12.79 9.49 19.80
C GLN A 209 -11.29 9.27 19.97
N LEU A 210 -10.91 8.40 20.91
CA LEU A 210 -9.52 8.03 21.14
C LEU A 210 -8.95 7.27 19.92
N ALA A 211 -9.69 6.31 19.37
CA ALA A 211 -9.31 5.57 18.17
C ALA A 211 -9.15 6.47 16.93
N GLU A 212 -10.08 7.41 16.73
CA GLU A 212 -9.95 8.40 15.65
C GLU A 212 -8.68 9.26 15.85
N SER A 213 -8.40 9.68 17.08
CA SER A 213 -7.28 10.57 17.41
C SER A 213 -5.92 9.89 17.27
N ILE A 214 -5.79 8.65 17.76
CA ILE A 214 -4.52 7.91 17.65
C ILE A 214 -4.16 7.64 16.19
N LEU A 215 -5.15 7.31 15.35
CA LEU A 215 -4.89 7.07 13.94
C LEU A 215 -4.55 8.37 13.19
N ARG A 216 -5.21 9.49 13.49
CA ARG A 216 -4.81 10.80 12.93
C ARG A 216 -3.36 11.14 13.28
N ARG A 217 -2.93 10.89 14.52
CA ARG A 217 -1.53 11.09 14.96
C ARG A 217 -0.58 10.23 14.13
N HIS A 218 -0.83 8.92 14.05
CA HIS A 218 -0.04 8.00 13.25
C HIS A 218 0.09 8.46 11.78
N LEU A 219 -1.02 8.82 11.14
CA LEU A 219 -1.01 9.27 9.74
C LEU A 219 -0.29 10.61 9.52
N SER A 220 -0.32 11.51 10.52
CA SER A 220 0.36 12.81 10.46
C SER A 220 1.89 12.72 10.39
N PHE A 221 2.45 11.65 10.95
CA PHE A 221 3.89 11.40 10.93
C PHE A 221 4.37 11.22 9.47
N PHE A 222 3.69 10.36 8.71
CA PHE A 222 4.05 10.08 7.32
C PHE A 222 3.96 11.32 6.44
N ASN A 223 2.94 12.16 6.65
CA ASN A 223 2.81 13.43 5.94
C ASN A 223 4.04 14.33 6.10
N THR A 224 4.45 14.54 7.35
CA THR A 224 5.57 15.43 7.67
C THR A 224 6.87 14.94 7.04
N HIS A 225 7.09 13.63 7.01
CA HIS A 225 8.34 13.05 6.50
C HIS A 225 8.35 12.90 4.99
N PHE A 226 7.21 12.58 4.35
CA PHE A 226 7.11 12.54 2.90
C PHE A 226 7.50 13.88 2.29
N LEU A 227 6.96 15.00 2.80
CA LEU A 227 7.24 16.33 2.27
C LEU A 227 8.74 16.67 2.41
N LYS A 228 9.37 16.36 3.55
CA LYS A 228 10.81 16.54 3.74
C LYS A 228 11.62 15.75 2.71
N LEU A 229 11.34 14.46 2.55
CA LEU A 229 12.04 13.58 1.58
C LEU A 229 11.83 14.04 0.13
N PHE A 230 10.61 14.45 -0.21
CA PHE A 230 10.29 14.86 -1.56
C PHE A 230 10.99 16.17 -1.95
N HIS A 231 11.05 17.15 -1.04
CA HIS A 231 11.76 18.40 -1.28
C HIS A 231 13.27 18.18 -1.46
N ILE A 232 13.87 17.26 -0.70
CA ILE A 232 15.30 16.92 -0.81
C ILE A 232 15.63 16.28 -2.16
N ASN A 233 14.77 15.41 -2.69
CA ASN A 233 15.02 14.68 -3.94
C ASN A 233 14.51 15.39 -5.20
N SER A 234 13.94 16.59 -5.05
CA SER A 234 13.49 17.46 -6.16
C SER A 234 14.46 18.59 -6.51
N LEU A 235 15.60 18.66 -5.81
CA LEU A 235 16.75 19.54 -6.03
C LEU A 235 17.91 18.73 -6.62
#